data_AF-A0A9Q1F1Q9-F1
#
_entry.id   AF-A0A9Q1F1Q9-F1
#
_cell.length_a   1.000
_cell.length_b   1.000
_cell.length_c   1.000
_cell.angle_alpha   90.00
_cell.angle_beta   90.00
_cell.angle_gamma   90.00
#
_symmetry.space_group_name_H-M   'P 1'
#
loop_
_entity.id
_entity.type
_entity.pdbx_description
1 polymer ?
#
loop_
_entity_poly.entity_id
_entity_poly.type
_entity_poly.pdbx_seq_one_letter_code
_entity_poly.pdbx_strand_id
1 'polypeptide(L)'
;MGAVDRADMITSFVDCARKSTKWYKKLFFHLLDTAVLNAYTVHRKLSEERMPYKDFRLKLVKELIQEHPLPRRSTGGRPCINTPLRLTGRHFPSFVPPTEAQGQSTRRHCRVCLYTTRRKRERKLSRYMCSSCDTALCPAPCFEEFHTLKNY
;
A
#
# COMPACT_ATOMS: atom_id res chain seq x y z
N MET A 1 20.91 -20.62 28.89
CA MET A 1 20.62 -21.35 27.63
C MET A 1 19.38 -20.85 26.88
N GLY A 2 18.31 -20.37 27.52
CA GLY A 2 17.05 -20.03 26.81
C GLY A 2 16.97 -18.71 26.02
N ALA A 3 18.08 -17.99 25.80
CA ALA A 3 18.04 -16.72 25.06
C ALA A 3 17.82 -16.95 23.55
N VAL A 4 18.44 -17.99 22.99
CA VAL A 4 18.29 -18.41 21.59
C VAL A 4 16.86 -18.92 21.37
N ASP A 5 16.38 -19.82 22.22
CA ASP A 5 15.01 -20.35 22.15
C ASP A 5 13.94 -19.24 22.19
N ARG A 6 14.19 -18.20 23.01
CA ARG A 6 13.29 -17.05 23.10
C ARG A 6 13.30 -16.21 21.83
N ALA A 7 14.45 -16.02 21.20
CA ALA A 7 14.56 -15.30 19.93
C ALA A 7 13.86 -16.07 18.81
N ASP A 8 14.05 -17.40 18.75
CA ASP A 8 13.37 -18.27 17.79
C ASP A 8 11.86 -18.28 17.99
N MET A 9 11.41 -18.36 19.25
CA MET A 9 9.99 -18.27 19.58
C MET A 9 9.38 -16.95 19.12
N ILE A 10 10.01 -15.80 19.42
CA ILE A 10 9.51 -14.48 19.00
C ILE A 10 9.45 -14.38 17.47
N THR A 11 10.48 -14.89 16.79
CA THR A 11 10.58 -14.82 15.33
C THR A 11 9.55 -15.72 14.65
N SER A 12 9.26 -16.89 15.22
CA SER A 12 8.31 -17.87 14.66
C SER A 12 6.90 -17.30 14.44
N PHE A 13 6.46 -16.36 15.29
CA PHE A 13 5.14 -15.73 15.16
C PHE A 13 5.04 -14.77 13.98
N VAL A 14 6.17 -14.32 13.43
CA VAL A 14 6.22 -13.21 12.48
C VAL A 14 7.20 -13.43 11.31
N ASP A 15 7.61 -14.68 11.10
CA ASP A 15 8.58 -15.13 10.11
C ASP A 15 8.25 -14.66 8.68
N CYS A 16 9.24 -14.12 7.98
CA CYS A 16 9.14 -13.69 6.59
C CYS A 16 9.32 -14.83 5.59
N ALA A 17 9.81 -16.00 6.03
CA ALA A 17 10.11 -17.12 5.18
C ALA A 17 8.88 -17.58 4.38
N ARG A 18 9.08 -17.77 3.08
CA ARG A 18 8.07 -18.30 2.15
C ARG A 18 8.54 -19.63 1.59
N LYS A 19 7.57 -20.47 1.18
CA LYS A 19 7.88 -21.71 0.44
C LYS A 19 8.73 -21.35 -0.78
N SER A 20 9.93 -21.90 -0.84
CA SER A 20 10.85 -21.72 -1.95
C SER A 20 11.71 -22.95 -2.14
N THR A 21 11.95 -23.32 -3.40
CA THR A 21 12.89 -24.37 -3.79
C THR A 21 14.36 -23.92 -3.68
N LYS A 22 14.60 -22.61 -3.60
CA LYS A 22 15.94 -22.02 -3.54
C LYS A 22 16.36 -21.80 -2.08
N TRP A 23 17.30 -22.62 -1.59
CA TRP A 23 17.71 -22.62 -0.17
C TRP A 23 18.24 -21.26 0.32
N TYR A 24 19.00 -20.53 -0.52
CA TYR A 24 19.61 -19.25 -0.13
C TYR A 24 18.56 -18.18 0.21
N LYS A 25 17.33 -18.29 -0.33
CA LYS A 25 16.24 -17.38 0.02
C LYS A 25 15.80 -17.57 1.48
N LYS A 26 15.79 -18.81 1.99
CA LYS A 26 15.48 -19.08 3.39
C LYS A 26 16.53 -18.47 4.30
N LEU A 27 17.81 -18.59 3.95
CA LEU A 27 18.91 -17.95 4.69
C LEU A 27 18.75 -16.44 4.71
N PHE A 28 18.45 -15.82 3.56
CA PHE A 28 18.21 -14.39 3.48
C PHE A 28 17.05 -13.92 4.37
N PHE A 29 15.90 -14.60 4.33
CA PHE A 29 14.76 -14.22 5.17
C PHE A 29 15.05 -14.40 6.66
N HIS A 30 15.76 -15.47 7.03
CA HIS A 30 16.21 -15.65 8.41
C HIS A 30 17.11 -14.51 8.87
N LEU A 31 18.13 -14.15 8.08
CA LEU A 31 19.02 -13.03 8.39
C LEU A 31 18.26 -11.70 8.51
N LEU A 32 17.26 -11.48 7.65
CA LEU A 32 16.41 -10.29 7.70
C LEU A 32 15.62 -10.25 9.01
N ASP A 33 14.98 -11.35 9.40
CA ASP A 33 14.21 -11.40 10.65
C ASP A 33 15.10 -11.24 11.89
N THR A 34 16.30 -11.82 11.90
CA THR A 34 17.29 -11.59 12.96
C THR A 34 17.72 -10.13 13.02
N ALA A 35 17.96 -9.48 11.87
CA ALA A 35 18.34 -8.06 11.82
C ALA A 35 17.23 -7.16 12.39
N VAL A 36 15.97 -7.44 12.07
CA VAL A 36 14.81 -6.69 12.59
C VAL A 36 14.66 -6.89 14.11
N LEU A 37 14.86 -8.11 14.61
CA LEU A 37 14.82 -8.40 16.05
C LEU A 37 15.97 -7.69 16.81
N ASN A 38 17.16 -7.62 16.21
CA ASN A 38 18.30 -6.89 16.76
C ASN A 38 18.03 -5.39 16.80
N ALA A 39 17.50 -4.82 15.70
CA ALA A 39 17.09 -3.41 15.65
C ALA A 39 16.03 -3.08 16.72
N TYR A 40 15.06 -3.97 16.93
CA TYR A 40 14.07 -3.82 18.00
C TYR A 40 14.72 -3.85 19.39
N THR A 41 15.68 -4.75 19.62
CA THR A 41 16.43 -4.81 20.89
C THR A 41 17.17 -3.49 21.16
N VAL A 42 17.79 -2.92 20.14
CA VAL A 42 18.46 -1.61 20.22
C VAL A 42 17.46 -0.49 20.49
N HIS A 43 16.35 -0.45 19.75
CA HIS A 43 15.27 0.54 19.95
C HIS A 43 14.74 0.50 21.39
N ARG A 44 14.55 -0.70 21.96
CA ARG A 44 14.10 -0.87 23.35
C ARG A 44 15.12 -0.40 24.40
N LYS A 45 16.41 -0.37 24.07
CA LYS A 45 17.45 0.12 24.98
C LYS A 45 17.59 1.63 24.92
N LEU A 46 17.32 2.23 23.76
CA LEU A 46 17.48 3.68 23.54
C LEU A 46 16.20 4.47 23.81
N SER A 47 15.03 3.86 23.63
CA SER A 47 13.74 4.53 23.76
C SER A 47 13.09 4.22 25.11
N GLU A 48 12.57 5.25 25.77
CA GLU A 48 11.80 5.10 27.02
C GLU A 48 10.41 4.49 26.77
N GLU A 49 9.89 4.65 25.54
CA GLU A 49 8.59 4.11 25.15
C GLU A 49 8.64 2.59 24.94
N ARG A 50 7.80 1.87 25.70
CA ARG A 50 7.61 0.43 25.53
C ARG A 50 6.69 0.14 24.36
N MET A 51 7.27 -0.03 23.17
CA MET A 51 6.56 -0.51 21.99
C MET A 51 6.65 -2.05 21.89
N PRO A 52 5.54 -2.78 21.63
CA PRO A 52 5.60 -4.21 21.37
C PRO A 52 6.21 -4.50 19.98
N TYR A 53 6.85 -5.67 19.83
CA TYR A 53 7.60 -6.03 18.61
C TYR A 53 6.76 -5.97 17.33
N LYS A 54 5.49 -6.38 17.41
CA LYS A 54 4.54 -6.32 16.29
C LYS A 54 4.36 -4.90 15.77
N ASP A 55 4.18 -3.93 16.66
CA ASP A 55 3.93 -2.54 16.29
C ASP A 55 5.20 -1.88 15.75
N PHE A 56 6.35 -2.24 16.32
CA PHE A 56 7.66 -1.85 15.79
C PHE A 56 7.83 -2.31 14.34
N ARG A 57 7.56 -3.59 14.03
CA ARG A 57 7.63 -4.10 12.65
C ARG A 57 6.65 -3.39 11.71
N LEU A 58 5.42 -3.16 12.16
CA LEU A 58 4.42 -2.43 11.37
C LEU A 58 4.86 -1.01 11.06
N LYS A 59 5.47 -0.31 12.01
CA LYS A 59 6.03 1.02 11.82
C LYS A 59 7.18 1.00 10.82
N LEU A 60 8.14 0.08 11.01
CA LEU A 60 9.28 -0.11 10.09
C LEU A 60 8.83 -0.37 8.65
N VAL A 61 7.84 -1.25 8.44
CA VAL A 61 7.30 -1.54 7.10
C VAL A 61 6.66 -0.30 6.46
N LYS A 62 5.92 0.51 7.23
CA LYS A 62 5.30 1.73 6.71
C LYS A 62 6.36 2.75 6.29
N GLU A 63 7.39 2.95 7.10
CA GLU A 63 8.49 3.86 6.82
C GLU A 63 9.26 3.42 5.56
N LEU A 64 9.62 2.14 5.46
CA LEU A 64 10.30 1.60 4.27
C LEU A 64 9.49 1.77 2.98
N ILE A 65 8.17 1.59 3.03
CA ILE A 65 7.29 1.80 1.87
C ILE A 65 7.20 3.28 1.48
N GLN A 66 7.23 4.18 2.48
CA GLN A 66 7.18 5.62 2.25
C GLN A 66 8.50 6.13 1.65
N GLU A 67 9.65 5.66 2.14
CA GLU A 67 10.98 6.04 1.64
C GLU A 67 11.28 5.46 0.26
N HIS A 68 10.85 4.22 0.00
CA HIS A 68 11.06 3.52 -1.26
C HIS A 68 9.72 3.19 -1.94
N PRO A 69 9.04 4.19 -2.53
CA PRO A 69 7.80 3.95 -3.26
C PRO A 69 8.08 3.04 -4.46
N LEU A 70 7.61 1.79 -4.38
CA LEU A 70 7.77 0.83 -5.46
C LEU A 70 6.96 1.28 -6.69
N PRO A 71 7.57 1.43 -7.87
CA PRO A 71 6.82 1.68 -9.10
C PRO A 71 5.90 0.48 -9.34
N ARG A 72 4.60 0.74 -9.47
CA ARG A 72 3.63 -0.30 -9.83
C ARG A 72 4.05 -0.93 -11.17
N ARG A 73 4.43 -2.20 -11.15
CA ARG A 73 4.20 -3.05 -12.32
C ARG A 73 2.71 -3.33 -12.35
N SER A 74 2.04 -2.91 -13.43
CA SER A 74 0.67 -3.32 -13.73
C SER A 74 0.66 -4.82 -14.00
N THR A 75 0.72 -5.63 -12.94
CA THR A 75 0.38 -7.04 -13.04
C THR A 75 -1.13 -7.07 -13.13
N GLY A 76 -1.67 -7.47 -14.28
CA GLY A 76 -3.08 -7.40 -14.68
C GLY A 76 -4.08 -8.08 -13.73
N GLY A 77 -4.22 -7.52 -12.54
CA GLY A 77 -5.16 -7.89 -11.49
C GLY A 77 -5.78 -6.64 -10.89
N ARG A 78 -6.88 -6.83 -10.14
CA ARG A 78 -7.67 -5.74 -9.56
C ARG A 78 -6.76 -4.85 -8.69
N PRO A 79 -6.55 -3.56 -9.04
CA PRO A 79 -5.63 -2.70 -8.29
C PRO A 79 -6.08 -2.62 -6.83
N CYS A 80 -5.15 -2.77 -5.88
CA CYS A 80 -5.46 -2.53 -4.47
C CYS A 80 -5.70 -1.02 -4.28
N ILE A 81 -6.92 -0.66 -3.91
CA ILE A 81 -7.42 0.73 -3.94
C ILE A 81 -7.10 1.48 -2.65
N ASN A 82 -6.89 0.75 -1.56
CA ASN A 82 -6.64 1.29 -0.24
C ASN A 82 -5.14 1.41 0.05
N THR A 83 -4.37 1.94 -0.90
CA THR A 83 -2.97 2.27 -0.64
C THR A 83 -2.89 3.61 0.08
N PRO A 84 -2.01 3.76 1.10
CA PRO A 84 -1.84 5.02 1.82
C PRO A 84 -1.43 6.16 0.87
N LEU A 85 -0.73 5.84 -0.23
CA LEU A 85 -0.32 6.77 -1.27
C LEU A 85 -1.48 7.47 -1.99
N ARG A 86 -2.70 6.91 -1.97
CA ARG A 86 -3.89 7.61 -2.47
C ARG A 86 -4.14 8.90 -1.70
N LEU A 87 -3.84 8.91 -0.39
CA LEU A 87 -4.11 10.05 0.50
C LEU A 87 -2.92 11.00 0.66
N THR A 88 -1.70 10.51 0.44
CA THR A 88 -0.47 11.28 0.70
C THR A 88 0.31 11.66 -0.55
N GLY A 89 -0.01 11.08 -1.71
CA GLY A 89 0.67 11.34 -2.98
C GLY A 89 0.21 12.65 -3.65
N ARG A 90 1.04 13.15 -4.57
CA ARG A 90 0.65 14.22 -5.50
C ARG A 90 -0.15 13.60 -6.65
N HIS A 91 -1.41 13.95 -6.76
CA HIS A 91 -2.32 13.43 -7.78
C HIS A 91 -2.80 14.57 -8.67
N PHE A 92 -2.68 14.40 -9.97
CA PHE A 92 -3.08 15.40 -10.97
C PHE A 92 -4.12 14.79 -11.91
N PRO A 93 -5.18 15.52 -12.27
CA PRO A 93 -6.13 15.06 -13.27
C PRO A 93 -5.44 14.88 -14.63
N SER A 94 -5.62 13.72 -15.24
CA SER A 94 -5.22 13.43 -16.62
C SER A 94 -6.43 12.94 -17.41
N PHE A 95 -6.35 12.94 -18.74
CA PHE A 95 -7.41 12.36 -19.57
C PHE A 95 -7.34 10.83 -19.56
N VAL A 96 -8.50 10.19 -19.70
CA VAL A 96 -8.60 8.74 -19.88
C VAL A 96 -7.97 8.38 -21.24
N PRO A 97 -7.07 7.37 -21.31
CA PRO A 97 -6.45 6.97 -22.56
C PRO A 97 -7.51 6.45 -23.54
N PRO A 98 -7.39 6.77 -24.84
CA PRO A 98 -8.35 6.34 -25.84
C PRO A 98 -8.33 4.83 -26.02
N THR A 99 -9.52 4.23 -26.14
CA THR A 99 -9.69 2.83 -26.56
C THR A 99 -10.01 2.78 -28.05
N GLU A 100 -9.63 1.72 -28.76
CA GLU A 100 -9.90 1.54 -30.21
C GLU A 100 -11.37 1.76 -30.57
N ALA A 101 -12.31 1.32 -29.72
CA ALA A 101 -13.75 1.44 -29.97
C ALA A 101 -14.33 2.87 -29.77
N GLN A 102 -13.68 3.73 -28.97
CA GLN A 102 -14.26 5.02 -28.55
C GLN A 102 -13.36 6.23 -28.82
N GLY A 103 -12.10 6.02 -29.21
CA GLY A 103 -11.13 7.07 -29.52
C GLY A 103 -11.04 8.12 -28.42
N GLN A 104 -10.99 9.40 -28.81
CA GLN A 104 -10.89 10.56 -27.91
C GLN A 104 -12.15 10.82 -27.04
N SER A 105 -13.25 10.11 -27.33
CA SER A 105 -14.49 10.16 -26.54
C SER A 105 -14.53 9.10 -25.44
N THR A 106 -13.44 8.35 -25.25
CA THR A 106 -13.35 7.31 -24.22
C THR A 106 -13.66 7.90 -22.85
N ARG A 107 -14.65 7.32 -22.17
CA ARG A 107 -15.07 7.72 -20.82
C ARG A 107 -15.17 6.48 -19.95
N ARG A 108 -14.77 6.63 -18.69
CA ARG A 108 -14.87 5.58 -17.68
C ARG A 108 -15.78 6.04 -16.55
N HIS A 109 -16.41 5.09 -15.87
CA HIS A 109 -17.28 5.39 -14.74
C HIS A 109 -16.50 6.04 -13.59
N CYS A 110 -17.00 7.17 -13.09
CA CYS A 110 -16.44 7.85 -11.94
C CYS A 110 -16.60 6.97 -10.70
N ARG A 111 -15.47 6.57 -10.12
CA ARG A 111 -15.47 5.65 -8.98
C ARG A 111 -16.22 6.20 -7.77
N VAL A 112 -16.00 7.47 -7.44
CA VAL A 112 -16.65 8.10 -6.27
C VAL A 112 -18.15 8.15 -6.48
N CYS A 113 -18.65 8.56 -7.65
CA CYS A 113 -20.09 8.57 -7.92
C CYS A 113 -20.73 7.17 -7.81
N LEU A 114 -20.01 6.10 -8.19
CA LEU A 114 -20.54 4.74 -8.10
C LEU A 114 -20.61 4.20 -6.66
N TYR A 115 -19.62 4.53 -5.83
CA TYR A 115 -19.40 3.88 -4.53
C TYR A 115 -19.59 4.77 -3.32
N THR A 116 -19.80 6.08 -3.52
CA THR A 116 -19.96 7.03 -2.42
C THR A 116 -21.08 6.61 -1.47
N THR A 117 -20.82 6.82 -0.19
CA THR A 117 -21.82 6.71 0.89
C THR A 117 -22.30 8.08 1.36
N ARG A 118 -21.67 9.16 0.90
CA ARG A 118 -21.93 10.54 1.35
C ARG A 118 -23.03 11.23 0.54
N ARG A 119 -23.28 10.77 -0.69
CA ARG A 119 -24.32 11.29 -1.58
C ARG A 119 -25.02 10.17 -2.34
N LYS A 120 -26.06 10.53 -3.11
CA LYS A 120 -26.76 9.60 -4.00
C LYS A 120 -25.76 8.97 -4.98
N ARG A 121 -25.83 7.65 -5.12
CA ARG A 121 -25.00 6.90 -6.07
C ARG A 121 -25.50 7.13 -7.49
N GLU A 122 -24.56 7.42 -8.38
CA GLU A 122 -24.83 7.72 -9.78
C GLU A 122 -23.80 7.07 -10.69
N ARG A 123 -24.25 6.55 -11.83
CA ARG A 123 -23.37 5.99 -12.86
C ARG A 123 -22.85 7.08 -13.79
N LYS A 124 -22.08 8.03 -13.23
CA LYS A 124 -21.54 9.16 -13.98
C LYS A 124 -20.28 8.75 -14.75
N LEU A 125 -20.20 9.09 -16.03
CA LEU A 125 -19.02 8.89 -16.86
C LEU A 125 -18.09 10.10 -16.77
N SER A 126 -16.79 9.86 -16.66
CA SER A 126 -15.75 10.90 -16.64
C SER A 126 -14.72 10.69 -17.77
N ARG A 127 -14.27 11.80 -18.34
CA ARG A 127 -13.11 11.88 -19.25
C ARG A 127 -11.79 12.01 -18.51
N TYR A 128 -11.84 12.26 -17.20
CA TYR A 128 -10.69 12.50 -16.36
C TYR A 128 -10.41 11.28 -15.49
N MET A 129 -9.13 11.06 -15.22
CA MET A 129 -8.62 10.02 -14.34
C MET A 129 -7.41 10.53 -13.55
N CYS A 130 -7.08 9.84 -12.48
CA CYS A 130 -5.77 9.95 -11.85
C CYS A 130 -4.87 8.88 -12.47
N SER A 131 -3.80 9.29 -13.16
CA SER A 131 -2.81 8.38 -13.75
C SER A 131 -2.09 7.55 -12.69
N SER A 132 -1.71 8.17 -11.58
CA SER A 132 -1.04 7.51 -10.44
C SER A 132 -1.89 6.41 -9.79
N CYS A 133 -3.21 6.61 -9.71
CA CYS A 133 -4.15 5.66 -9.10
C CYS A 133 -4.88 4.76 -10.12
N ASP A 134 -4.66 4.97 -11.42
CA ASP A 134 -5.41 4.35 -12.53
C ASP A 134 -6.93 4.28 -12.26
N THR A 135 -7.51 5.43 -11.89
CA THR A 135 -8.91 5.51 -11.50
C THR A 135 -9.58 6.72 -12.13
N ALA A 136 -10.73 6.49 -12.79
CA ALA A 136 -11.53 7.55 -13.38
C ALA A 136 -12.36 8.29 -12.33
N LEU A 137 -12.29 9.63 -12.35
CA LEU A 137 -12.86 10.53 -11.35
C LEU A 137 -13.40 11.77 -12.05
N CYS A 138 -14.49 12.36 -11.55
CA CYS A 138 -14.92 13.69 -12.01
C CYS A 138 -13.91 14.75 -11.50
N PRO A 139 -13.61 15.81 -12.28
CA PRO A 139 -12.67 16.88 -11.89
C PRO A 139 -12.94 17.47 -10.51
N ALA A 140 -14.21 17.76 -10.23
CA ALA A 140 -14.68 18.21 -8.93
C ALA A 140 -16.10 17.67 -8.69
N PRO A 141 -16.50 17.35 -7.44
CA PRO A 141 -15.65 17.27 -6.23
C PRO A 141 -14.96 15.90 -6.05
N CYS A 142 -15.25 14.92 -6.92
CA CYS A 142 -14.81 13.53 -6.76
C CYS A 142 -13.29 13.36 -6.71
N PHE A 143 -12.54 14.17 -7.45
CA PHE A 143 -11.08 14.06 -7.50
C PHE A 143 -10.48 14.38 -6.14
N GLU A 144 -10.95 15.43 -5.48
CA GLU A 144 -10.51 15.81 -4.14
C GLU A 144 -10.93 14.75 -3.11
N GLU A 145 -12.22 14.40 -3.06
CA GLU A 145 -12.75 13.42 -2.11
C GLU A 145 -12.00 12.08 -2.16
N PHE A 146 -11.64 11.64 -3.36
CA PHE A 146 -10.90 10.39 -3.54
C PHE A 146 -9.46 10.45 -3.02
N HIS A 147 -8.81 11.61 -3.00
CA HIS A 147 -7.43 11.76 -2.55
C HIS A 147 -7.30 12.37 -1.15
N THR A 148 -8.38 12.84 -0.52
CA THR A 148 -8.34 13.40 0.84
C THR A 148 -9.05 12.53 1.87
N LEU A 149 -10.07 11.77 1.47
CA LEU A 149 -10.92 11.03 2.42
C LEU A 149 -10.62 9.54 2.42
N LYS A 150 -10.42 8.99 3.63
CA LYS A 150 -10.32 7.54 3.83
C LYS A 150 -11.60 6.82 3.38
N ASN A 151 -12.76 7.40 3.70
CA ASN A 151 -14.08 6.92 3.31
C ASN A 151 -14.80 8.02 2.51
N TYR A 152 -15.21 7.73 1.27
CA TYR A 152 -15.82 8.67 0.32
C TYR A 152 -17.17 8.17 -0.18
#